data_AF-A0A292PK64-F1
#
_entry.id   AF-A0A292PK64-F1
#
_cell.length_a   1.000
_cell.length_b   1.000
_cell.length_c   1.000
_cell.angle_alpha   90.00
_cell.angle_beta   90.00
_cell.angle_gamma   90.00
#
_symmetry.space_group_name_H-M   'P 1'
#
loop_
_entity.id
_entity.type
_entity.pdbx_description
1 polymer ?
#
loop_
_entity_poly.entity_id
_entity_poly.type
_entity_poly.pdbx_seq_one_letter_code
_entity_poly.pdbx_strand_id
1 'polypeptide(L)' 'VVKQLLDREDVNPNTVDKKGRTPLNWATMKGHECVIRQLLGHKD' A
#
# COMPACT_ATOMS: atom_id res chain seq x y z
N VAL A 1 11.70 -0.18 1.72
CA VAL A 1 11.05 0.82 0.84
C VAL A 1 9.58 1.08 1.21
N VAL A 2 8.68 0.09 1.26
CA VAL A 2 7.25 0.33 1.56
C VAL A 2 7.05 0.98 2.93
N LYS A 3 7.63 0.44 4.01
CA LYS A 3 7.58 1.08 5.34
C LYS A 3 8.04 2.54 5.37
N GLN A 4 9.19 2.83 4.74
CA GLN A 4 9.74 4.20 4.65
C GLN A 4 8.84 5.16 3.87
N LEU A 5 8.06 4.66 2.91
CA LEU A 5 7.09 5.46 2.16
C LEU A 5 5.82 5.70 2.99
N LEU A 6 5.43 4.75 3.85
CA LEU A 6 4.26 4.88 4.73
C LEU A 6 4.52 5.80 5.93
N ASP A 7 5.76 5.90 6.41
CA ASP A 7 6.14 6.84 7.48
C ASP A 7 6.10 8.33 7.05
N ARG A 8 5.78 8.62 5.78
CA ARG A 8 5.66 9.99 5.26
C ARG A 8 4.22 10.48 5.35
N GLU A 9 4.01 11.61 6.02
CA GLU A 9 2.69 12.25 6.15
C GLU A 9 2.08 12.68 4.80
N ASP A 10 2.91 12.89 3.78
CA ASP A 10 2.46 13.29 2.44
C ASP A 10 2.04 12.12 1.54
N VAL A 11 2.19 10.86 2.00
CA VAL A 11 1.87 9.66 1.23
C VAL A 11 0.57 9.06 1.72
N ASN A 12 -0.44 9.02 0.85
CA ASN A 12 -1.69 8.31 1.13
C ASN A 12 -1.65 6.90 0.49
N PRO A 13 -1.54 5.82 1.29
CA PRO A 13 -1.50 4.44 0.78
C PRO A 13 -2.82 3.94 0.20
N ASN A 14 -3.91 4.70 0.37
CA ASN A 14 -5.21 4.42 -0.20
C ASN A 14 -5.44 5.12 -1.55
N THR A 15 -4.45 5.85 -2.07
CA THR A 15 -4.53 6.50 -3.38
C THR A 15 -4.73 5.46 -4.48
N VAL A 16 -5.63 5.74 -5.42
CA VAL A 16 -5.94 4.86 -6.54
C VAL A 16 -5.20 5.26 -7.82
N ASP A 17 -4.78 4.27 -8.61
CA ASP A 17 -4.31 4.52 -9.98
C ASP A 17 -5.48 4.83 -10.94
N LYS A 18 -5.19 5.17 -12.20
CA LYS A 18 -6.17 5.46 -13.27
C LYS A 18 -7.25 4.39 -13.48
N LYS A 19 -7.01 3.16 -13.04
CA LYS A 19 -7.91 1.99 -13.07
C LYS A 19 -8.64 1.76 -11.75
N GLY A 20 -8.56 2.68 -10.79
CA GLY A 20 -9.21 2.55 -9.49
C GLY A 20 -8.55 1.54 -8.54
N ARG A 21 -7.27 1.22 -8.74
CA ARG A 21 -6.55 0.22 -7.93
C ARG A 21 -5.69 0.89 -6.87
N THR A 22 -5.80 0.45 -5.63
CA THR A 22 -4.91 0.85 -4.54
C THR A 22 -3.59 0.06 -4.59
N PRO A 23 -2.53 0.55 -3.93
CA PRO A 23 -1.33 -0.23 -3.64
C PRO A 23 -1.61 -1.62 -3.05
N LEU A 24 -2.64 -1.75 -2.21
CA LEU A 24 -3.08 -3.02 -1.65
C LEU A 24 -3.60 -3.97 -2.74
N ASN A 25 -4.42 -3.48 -3.68
CA ASN A 25 -4.91 -4.30 -4.80
C ASN A 25 -3.76 -4.85 -5.64
N TRP A 26 -2.72 -4.04 -5.88
CA TRP A 26 -1.52 -4.49 -6.58
C TRP A 26 -0.76 -5.55 -5.80
N ALA A 27 -0.57 -5.36 -4.49
CA ALA A 27 0.12 -6.32 -3.64
C ALA A 27 -0.62 -7.67 -3.59
N THR A 28 -1.95 -7.66 -3.49
CA THR A 28 -2.77 -8.88 -3.50
C THR A 28 -2.74 -9.58 -4.85
N MET A 29 -2.89 -8.85 -5.96
CA MET A 29 -2.86 -9.43 -7.31
C MET A 29 -1.50 -10.06 -7.66
N LYS A 30 -0.41 -9.57 -7.06
CA LYS A 30 0.95 -10.10 -7.25
C LYS A 30 1.37 -11.11 -6.20
N GLY A 31 0.55 -11.39 -5.18
CA GLY A 31 0.89 -12.32 -4.10
C GLY A 31 2.01 -11.82 -3.18
N HIS A 32 2.19 -10.50 -3.06
CA HIS A 32 3.23 -9.90 -2.23
C HIS A 32 2.80 -9.82 -0.75
N GLU A 33 2.70 -10.96 -0.08
CA GLU A 33 2.21 -11.07 1.31
C GLU A 33 2.93 -10.14 2.30
N CYS A 34 4.25 -9.96 2.14
CA CYS A 34 5.02 -9.06 3.00
C CYS A 34 4.57 -7.60 2.86
N VAL A 35 4.24 -7.17 1.64
CA VAL A 35 3.74 -5.81 1.35
C VAL A 35 2.32 -5.64 1.86
N ILE A 36 1.47 -6.67 1.72
CA ILE A 36 0.11 -6.69 2.26
C ILE A 36 0.14 -6.50 3.78
N ARG A 37 1.00 -7.23 4.50
CA ARG A 37 1.15 -7.07 5.95
C ARG A 37 1.64 -5.69 6.34
N GLN A 38 2.55 -5.08 5.57
CA GLN A 38 3.02 -3.73 5.82
C GLN A 38 1.93 -2.68 5.62
N LEU A 39 1.12 -2.81 4.55
CA LEU A 39 0.00 -1.91 4.26
C LEU A 39 -1.15 -2.06 5.26
N LEU A 40 -1.50 -3.29 5.66
CA LEU A 40 -2.56 -3.54 6.65
C LEU A 40 -2.14 -3.24 8.10
N GLY A 41 -0.84 -3.32 8.40
CA GLY A 41 -0.31 -2.98 9.72
C GLY A 41 -0.21 -1.48 9.97
N HIS A 42 -0.31 -0.67 8.92
CA HIS A 42 -0.35 0.77 9.00
C HIS A 42 -1.84 1.19 9.07
N LYS A 43 -2.36 1.29 10.31
CA LYS A 43 -3.69 1.86 10.57
C LYS A 43 -3.65 3.37 10.36
N ASP A 44 -4.67 3.89 9.70
CA ASP A 44 -4.94 5.32 9.47
C ASP A 44 -4.80 6.19 10.73
#